data_AF-A0A3P3T9V5-F1
#
_entry.id   AF-A0A3P3T9V5-F1
#
_cell.length_a   1.000
_cell.length_b   1.000
_cell.length_c   1.000
_cell.angle_alpha   90.00
_cell.angle_beta   90.00
_cell.angle_gamma   90.00
#
_symmetry.space_group_name_H-M   'P 1'
#
loop_
_entity.id
_entity.type
_entity.pdbx_description
1 polymer ?
#
loop_
_entity_poly.entity_id
_entity_poly.type
_entity_poly.pdbx_seq_one_letter_code
_entity_poly.pdbx_strand_id
1 'polypeptide(L)'
;MEFIYVILISAMIFVLVILWLFEFFLVRPHKTSKILNALFSHFRERNEKPVEFRILESMAKQSKRRFEVKTIQQKYYTVVIKGLKVLSTDAIGSFTIPEESSYMRGVIDPILLDRFEISFKEFN
;
A
#
# COMPACT_ATOMS: atom_id res chain seq x y z
N MET A 1 -11.84 -49.90 -15.52
CA MET A 1 -12.74 -48.85 -15.02
C MET A 1 -12.09 -48.11 -13.85
N GLU A 2 -11.84 -48.78 -12.71
CA GLU A 2 -11.23 -48.16 -11.51
C GLU A 2 -9.90 -47.43 -11.76
N PHE A 3 -8.99 -48.03 -12.53
CA PHE A 3 -7.69 -47.41 -12.85
C PHE A 3 -7.82 -46.10 -13.65
N ILE A 4 -8.82 -45.99 -14.51
CA ILE A 4 -9.09 -44.78 -15.31
C ILE A 4 -9.62 -43.66 -14.40
N TYR A 5 -10.46 -44.00 -13.41
CA TYR A 5 -10.94 -43.05 -12.41
C TYR A 5 -9.80 -42.53 -11.52
N VAL A 6 -8.86 -43.38 -11.13
CA VAL A 6 -7.67 -42.96 -10.35
C VAL A 6 -6.82 -41.96 -11.14
N ILE A 7 -6.60 -42.21 -12.44
CA ILE A 7 -5.87 -41.28 -13.30
C ILE A 7 -6.60 -39.93 -13.41
N LEU A 8 -7.91 -39.95 -13.64
CA LEU A 8 -8.73 -38.73 -13.72
C LEU A 8 -8.69 -37.91 -12.42
N ILE A 9 -8.82 -38.57 -11.26
CA ILE A 9 -8.75 -37.90 -9.95
C ILE A 9 -7.36 -37.31 -9.72
N SER A 10 -6.29 -38.06 -10.04
CA SER A 10 -4.92 -37.56 -9.89
C SER A 10 -4.64 -36.35 -10.78
N ALA A 11 -5.12 -36.36 -12.03
CA ALA A 11 -5.00 -35.23 -12.95
C ALA A 11 -5.77 -34.00 -12.44
N MET A 12 -6.96 -34.19 -11.86
CA MET A 12 -7.76 -33.09 -11.31
C MET A 12 -7.09 -32.44 -10.09
N ILE A 13 -6.50 -33.25 -9.21
CA ILE A 13 -5.70 -32.76 -8.06
C ILE A 13 -4.48 -32.00 -8.56
N PHE A 14 -3.79 -32.51 -9.58
CA PHE A 14 -2.62 -31.85 -10.15
C PHE A 14 -2.97 -30.47 -10.73
N VAL A 15 -4.08 -30.36 -11.46
CA VAL A 15 -4.58 -29.07 -11.98
C VAL A 15 -4.90 -28.10 -10.84
N LEU A 16 -5.56 -28.56 -9.77
CA LEU A 16 -5.86 -27.73 -8.60
C LEU A 16 -4.59 -27.18 -7.93
N VAL A 17 -3.55 -28.02 -7.79
CA VAL A 17 -2.27 -27.59 -7.21
C VAL A 17 -1.57 -26.56 -8.09
N ILE A 18 -1.59 -26.75 -9.42
CA ILE A 18 -1.01 -25.77 -10.35
C ILE A 18 -1.75 -24.43 -10.28
N LEU A 19 -3.08 -24.45 -10.25
CA LEU A 19 -3.88 -23.22 -10.12
C LEU A 19 -3.57 -22.49 -8.82
N TRP A 20 -3.48 -23.22 -7.70
CA TRP A 20 -3.12 -22.65 -6.40
C TRP A 20 -1.71 -22.03 -6.40
N LEU A 21 -0.74 -22.70 -7.03
CA LEU A 21 0.61 -22.15 -7.20
C LEU A 21 0.61 -20.90 -8.09
N PHE A 22 -0.15 -20.91 -9.19
CA PHE A 22 -0.28 -19.74 -10.07
C PHE A 22 -0.81 -18.53 -9.32
N GLU A 23 -1.85 -18.71 -8.50
CA GLU A 23 -2.41 -17.65 -7.66
C GLU A 23 -1.37 -17.11 -6.67
N PHE A 24 -0.60 -18.01 -6.03
CA PHE A 24 0.45 -17.64 -5.08
C PHE A 24 1.63 -16.89 -5.74
N PHE A 25 2.00 -17.23 -6.98
CA PHE A 25 3.13 -16.62 -7.69
C PHE A 25 2.77 -15.32 -8.44
N LEU A 26 1.59 -15.23 -9.08
CA LEU A 26 1.17 -14.03 -9.82
C LEU A 26 0.65 -12.92 -8.89
N VAL A 27 -0.02 -13.26 -7.79
CA VAL A 27 -0.55 -12.28 -6.83
C VAL A 27 0.49 -11.98 -5.76
N ARG A 28 1.73 -11.67 -6.16
CA ARG A 28 2.70 -11.10 -5.21
C ARG A 28 2.25 -9.66 -4.90
N PRO A 29 1.82 -9.34 -3.66
CA PRO A 29 1.42 -7.98 -3.33
C PRO A 29 2.60 -7.04 -3.52
N HIS A 30 2.44 -6.07 -4.43
CA HIS A 30 3.39 -5.01 -4.72
C HIS A 30 3.95 -4.44 -3.41
N LYS A 31 5.27 -4.31 -3.27
CA LYS A 31 5.91 -3.82 -2.02
C LYS A 31 5.40 -2.43 -1.60
N THR A 32 5.03 -1.58 -2.56
CA THR A 32 4.40 -0.26 -2.33
C THR A 32 3.03 -0.40 -1.65
N SER A 33 2.24 -1.40 -2.05
CA SER A 33 0.94 -1.72 -1.42
C SER A 33 1.09 -2.05 0.06
N LYS A 34 2.21 -2.63 0.51
CA LYS A 34 2.38 -3.00 1.93
C LYS A 34 2.54 -1.80 2.87
N ILE A 35 3.23 -0.74 2.44
CA ILE A 35 3.43 0.47 3.26
C ILE A 35 2.16 1.32 3.28
N LEU A 36 1.50 1.43 2.12
CA LEU A 36 0.17 2.02 2.03
C LEU A 36 -0.82 1.26 2.93
N ASN A 37 -0.83 -0.08 2.92
CA ASN A 37 -1.67 -0.86 3.84
C ASN A 37 -1.36 -0.59 5.31
N ALA A 38 -0.09 -0.39 5.68
CA ALA A 38 0.27 0.00 7.04
C ALA A 38 -0.31 1.38 7.40
N LEU A 39 -0.32 2.34 6.47
CA LEU A 39 -0.97 3.63 6.65
C LEU A 39 -2.49 3.49 6.76
N PHE A 40 -3.15 2.79 5.83
CA PHE A 40 -4.61 2.62 5.85
C PHE A 40 -5.09 1.91 7.11
N SER A 41 -4.43 0.84 7.52
CA SER A 41 -4.80 0.12 8.76
C SER A 41 -4.72 1.05 9.97
N HIS A 42 -3.66 1.85 10.08
CA HIS A 42 -3.48 2.78 11.19
C HIS A 42 -4.58 3.86 11.26
N PHE A 43 -4.99 4.44 10.13
CA PHE A 43 -6.05 5.45 10.11
C PHE A 43 -7.45 4.84 10.23
N ARG A 44 -7.64 3.60 9.78
CA ARG A 44 -8.91 2.86 9.95
C ARG A 44 -9.25 2.66 11.41
N GLU A 45 -8.27 2.36 12.26
CA GLU A 45 -8.45 2.27 13.73
C GLU A 45 -8.93 3.60 14.34
N ARG A 46 -8.68 4.73 13.67
CA ARG A 46 -9.07 6.08 14.09
C ARG A 46 -10.34 6.60 13.41
N ASN A 47 -11.06 5.75 12.66
CA ASN A 47 -12.20 6.14 11.81
C ASN A 47 -11.87 7.26 10.79
N GLU A 48 -10.60 7.36 10.38
CA GLU A 48 -10.15 8.30 9.37
C GLU A 48 -9.65 7.55 8.13
N LYS A 49 -9.71 8.22 6.97
CA LYS A 49 -9.20 7.68 5.71
C LYS A 49 -8.17 8.65 5.14
N PRO A 50 -6.93 8.22 4.85
CA PRO A 50 -5.98 9.06 4.16
C PRO A 50 -6.49 9.29 2.72
N VAL A 51 -6.31 10.51 2.22
CA VAL A 51 -6.67 10.92 0.85
C VAL A 51 -5.47 11.41 0.07
N GLU A 52 -4.43 11.88 0.76
CA GLU A 52 -3.19 12.27 0.12
C GLU A 52 -2.03 11.99 1.07
N PHE A 53 -0.92 11.50 0.54
CA PHE A 53 0.32 11.39 1.29
C PHE A 53 1.50 11.91 0.47
N ARG A 54 2.46 12.53 1.16
CA ARG A 54 3.67 13.12 0.59
C ARG A 54 4.89 12.68 1.38
N ILE A 55 6.00 12.46 0.69
CA ILE A 55 7.30 12.19 1.31
C ILE A 55 8.43 12.82 0.49
N LEU A 56 9.44 13.34 1.18
CA LEU A 56 10.68 13.82 0.56
C LEU A 56 11.62 12.65 0.23
N GLU A 57 12.43 12.80 -0.81
CA GLU A 57 13.39 11.75 -1.23
C GLU A 57 14.35 11.38 -0.10
N SER A 58 14.88 12.40 0.59
CA SER A 58 15.79 12.25 1.73
C SER A 58 15.20 11.43 2.87
N MET A 59 13.86 11.46 3.03
CA MET A 59 13.14 10.70 4.05
C MET A 59 12.67 9.33 3.53
N ALA A 60 12.40 9.20 2.23
CA ALA A 60 11.99 7.94 1.60
C ALA A 60 13.12 6.89 1.61
N LYS A 61 14.37 7.34 1.43
CA LYS A 61 15.57 6.49 1.46
C LYS A 61 15.99 6.05 2.87
N GLN A 62 15.44 6.66 3.92
CA GLN A 62 15.76 6.31 5.30
C GLN A 62 15.08 5.01 5.76
N SER A 63 15.68 4.37 6.77
CA SER A 63 15.08 3.21 7.45
C SER A 63 13.76 3.57 8.18
N LYS A 64 13.72 4.78 8.75
CA LYS A 64 12.52 5.40 9.31
C LYS A 64 12.02 6.42 8.31
N ARG A 65 10.87 6.15 7.70
CA ARG A 65 10.27 7.00 6.66
C ARG A 65 9.23 7.88 7.32
N ARG A 66 9.27 9.17 7.01
CA ARG A 66 8.31 10.15 7.53
C ARG A 66 7.41 10.60 6.38
N PHE A 67 6.13 10.32 6.51
CA PHE A 67 5.10 10.71 5.56
C PHE A 67 4.30 11.86 6.13
N GLU A 68 3.95 12.83 5.31
CA GLU A 68 2.86 13.75 5.63
C GLU A 68 1.59 13.21 4.98
N VAL A 69 0.49 13.20 5.73
CA VAL A 69 -0.76 12.55 5.32
C VAL A 69 -1.89 13.51 5.57
N LYS A 70 -2.75 13.68 4.56
CA LYS A 70 -4.02 14.36 4.65
C LYS A 70 -5.14 13.34 4.66
N THR A 71 -6.17 13.59 5.46
CA THR A 71 -7.34 12.72 5.60
C THR A 71 -8.57 13.32 4.91
N ILE A 72 -9.60 12.50 4.73
CA ILE A 72 -10.90 12.93 4.18
C ILE A 72 -11.54 14.07 4.98
N GLN A 73 -11.26 14.12 6.29
CA GLN A 73 -11.72 15.17 7.20
C GLN A 73 -10.87 16.45 7.10
N GLN A 74 -9.99 16.57 6.10
CA GLN A 74 -9.06 17.69 5.91
C GLN A 74 -8.09 17.90 7.09
N LYS A 75 -7.85 16.85 7.91
CA LYS A 75 -6.82 16.86 8.95
C LYS A 75 -5.49 16.40 8.38
N TYR A 76 -4.41 16.96 8.91
CA TYR A 76 -3.04 16.69 8.48
C TYR A 76 -2.25 16.02 9.59
N TYR A 77 -1.42 15.04 9.21
CA TYR A 77 -0.60 14.28 10.15
C TYR A 77 0.80 14.05 9.58
N THR A 78 1.77 13.95 10.49
CA THR A 78 3.07 13.35 10.22
C THR A 78 3.08 11.92 10.74
N VAL A 79 3.31 10.95 9.87
CA VAL A 79 3.37 9.53 10.22
C VAL A 79 4.78 9.01 10.02
N VAL A 80 5.37 8.43 11.07
CA VAL A 80 6.70 7.81 11.00
C VAL A 80 6.54 6.29 10.91
N ILE A 81 7.10 5.68 9.87
CA ILE A 81 7.00 4.24 9.58
C ILE A 81 8.40 3.63 9.54
N LYS A 82 8.58 2.47 10.18
CA LYS A 82 9.78 1.63 10.04
C LYS A 82 9.37 0.26 9.53
N GLY A 83 9.74 -0.05 8.28
CA GLY A 83 9.26 -1.27 7.60
C GLY A 83 7.75 -1.21 7.37
N LEU A 84 6.98 -2.03 8.10
CA LEU A 84 5.51 -2.08 8.06
C LEU A 84 4.84 -1.59 9.35
N LYS A 85 5.61 -1.08 10.31
CA LYS A 85 5.10 -0.64 11.60
C LYS A 85 5.07 0.89 11.66
N VAL A 86 3.90 1.44 12.00
CA VAL A 86 3.75 2.85 12.37
C VAL A 86 4.34 3.04 13.77
N LEU A 87 5.28 3.99 13.90
CA LEU A 87 5.96 4.32 15.15
C LEU A 87 5.31 5.50 15.86
N SER A 88 4.93 6.54 15.11
CA SER A 88 4.27 7.72 15.65
C SER A 88 3.37 8.37 14.60
N THR A 89 2.36 9.09 15.08
CA THR A 89 1.42 9.88 14.29
C THR A 89 1.15 11.18 15.04
N ASP A 90 1.63 12.28 14.48
CA ASP A 90 1.58 13.61 15.09
C ASP A 90 0.71 14.54 14.23
N ALA A 91 -0.23 15.26 14.84
CA ALA A 91 -1.07 16.21 14.11
C ALA A 91 -0.26 17.45 13.69
N ILE A 92 -0.47 17.91 12.46
CA ILE A 92 0.17 19.12 11.90
C ILE A 92 -0.90 20.07 11.35
N GLY A 93 -0.57 21.35 11.18
CA GLY A 93 -1.52 22.36 10.69
C GLY A 93 -1.76 22.28 9.17
N SER A 94 -0.74 21.93 8.41
CA SER A 94 -0.78 21.81 6.94
C SER A 94 0.38 20.94 6.46
N PHE A 95 0.38 20.57 5.18
CA PHE A 95 1.57 20.02 4.55
C PHE A 95 2.74 21.00 4.66
N THR A 96 3.91 20.51 5.09
CA THR A 96 5.17 21.27 5.04
C THR A 96 5.95 20.96 3.77
N ILE A 97 5.67 19.81 3.13
CA ILE A 97 6.28 19.40 1.86
C ILE A 97 5.47 19.99 0.69
N PRO A 98 6.06 20.90 -0.11
CA PRO A 98 5.45 21.40 -1.34
C PRO A 98 5.21 20.26 -2.33
N GLU A 99 4.16 20.36 -3.14
CA GLU A 99 3.85 19.34 -4.16
C GLU A 99 5.03 19.11 -5.11
N GLU A 100 5.66 20.20 -5.55
CA GLU A 100 6.76 20.18 -6.51
C GLU A 100 8.03 19.51 -5.97
N SER A 101 8.22 19.57 -4.65
CA SER A 101 9.36 18.99 -3.93
C SER A 101 9.09 17.57 -3.42
N SER A 102 7.86 17.07 -3.56
CA SER A 102 7.50 15.73 -3.14
C SER A 102 8.11 14.68 -4.08
N TYR A 103 8.82 13.71 -3.50
CA TYR A 103 9.41 12.61 -4.25
C TYR A 103 8.36 11.58 -4.63
N MET A 104 7.52 11.25 -3.67
CA MET A 104 6.38 10.37 -3.84
C MET A 104 5.16 11.09 -3.30
N ARG A 105 4.14 11.17 -4.14
CA ARG A 105 2.81 11.67 -3.81
C ARG A 105 1.82 10.59 -4.20
N GLY A 106 0.99 10.17 -3.26
CA GLY A 106 -0.18 9.39 -3.60
C GLY A 106 -1.42 10.21 -3.33
N VAL A 107 -2.28 10.30 -4.34
CA VAL A 107 -3.60 10.90 -4.24
C VAL A 107 -4.62 9.78 -4.38
N ILE A 108 -5.61 9.81 -3.50
CA ILE A 108 -6.67 8.82 -3.41
C ILE A 108 -7.93 9.57 -3.72
N ASP A 109 -8.62 9.18 -4.79
CA ASP A 109 -9.88 9.82 -5.14
C ASP A 109 -10.89 9.59 -4.00
N PRO A 110 -11.42 10.66 -3.36
CA PRO A 110 -12.38 10.52 -2.29
C PRO A 110 -13.73 9.91 -2.75
N ILE A 111 -14.04 9.95 -4.05
CA ILE A 111 -15.24 9.38 -4.67
C ILE A 111 -15.00 7.90 -5.03
N LEU A 112 -13.80 7.56 -5.49
CA LEU A 112 -13.38 6.22 -5.88
C LEU A 112 -12.22 5.74 -4.98
N LEU A 113 -12.54 5.40 -3.73
CA LEU A 113 -11.57 4.93 -2.72
C LEU A 113 -10.77 3.69 -3.12
N ASP A 114 -11.19 2.99 -4.18
CA ASP A 114 -10.52 1.80 -4.73
C ASP A 114 -9.48 2.15 -5.81
N ARG A 115 -9.40 3.42 -6.27
CA ARG A 115 -8.40 3.88 -7.24
C ARG A 115 -7.35 4.75 -6.56
N PHE A 116 -6.12 4.24 -6.56
CA PHE A 116 -4.93 4.90 -6.03
C PHE A 116 -4.10 5.45 -7.19
N GLU A 117 -3.96 6.77 -7.28
CA GLU A 117 -2.99 7.40 -8.18
C GLU A 117 -1.71 7.68 -7.40
N ILE A 118 -0.67 6.89 -7.67
CA ILE A 118 0.66 7.13 -7.13
C ILE A 118 1.50 7.79 -8.21
N SER A 119 1.86 9.04 -8.00
CA SER A 119 2.85 9.72 -8.83
C SER A 119 4.22 9.63 -8.15
N PHE A 120 5.16 9.05 -8.91
CA PHE A 120 6.58 9.11 -8.60
C PHE A 120 7.17 10.19 -9.47
N LYS A 121 7.95 11.10 -8.89
CA LYS A 121 8.76 12.00 -9.70
C LYS A 121 10.00 11.21 -10.15
N GLU A 122 10.04 10.85 -11.43
CA GLU A 122 11.28 10.34 -12.04
C GLU A 122 12.29 11.49 -12.06
N PHE A 123 13.33 11.37 -11.25
CA PHE A 123 14.52 12.21 -11.37
C PHE A 123 15.56 11.39 -12.13
N ASN A 124 15.97 11.89 -13.30
CA ASN A 124 17.19 11.48 -14.02
C ASN A 124 18.42 11.70 -13.15
#